data_AF-A0A0K1E170-F1
#
_entry.id   AF-A0A0K1E170-F1
#
_cell.length_a   1.000
_cell.length_b   1.000
_cell.length_c   1.000
_cell.angle_alpha   90.00
_cell.angle_beta   90.00
_cell.angle_gamma   90.00
#
_symmetry.space_group_name_H-M   'P 1'
#
loop_
_entity.id
_entity.type
_entity.pdbx_description
1 polymer ?
#
loop_
_entity_poly.entity_id
_entity_poly.type
_entity_poly.pdbx_seq_one_letter_code
_entity_poly.pdbx_strand_id
1 'polypeptide(L)'
;MQFLTRLARTVEQLERVAQKYEDEDLKALVAELYKQLTVVINILEKIFSIYTELDILVRTDLKIEPGLYLDAETPQQPEKLAEYVEKLKNAGHDPNKVVAYLLGTGVAHVENRNGELYIVPHAKKSQR
;
A
#
# COMPACT_ATOMS: atom_id res chain seq x y z
N MET A 1 11.46 -7.94 -3.19
CA MET A 1 12.39 -8.97 -2.67
C MET A 1 13.59 -9.24 -3.57
N GLN A 2 13.43 -9.52 -4.87
CA GLN A 2 14.58 -9.83 -5.76
C GLN A 2 15.71 -8.79 -5.73
N PHE A 3 15.38 -7.50 -5.63
CA PHE A 3 16.37 -6.42 -5.48
C PHE A 3 17.22 -6.57 -4.23
N LEU A 4 16.60 -6.72 -3.04
CA LEU A 4 17.31 -6.89 -1.76
C LEU A 4 18.15 -8.17 -1.75
N THR A 5 17.64 -9.26 -2.31
CA THR A 5 18.40 -10.51 -2.44
C THR A 5 19.62 -10.36 -3.33
N ARG A 6 19.51 -9.61 -4.44
CA ARG A 6 20.65 -9.30 -5.30
C ARG A 6 21.66 -8.39 -4.60
N LEU A 7 21.18 -7.36 -3.91
CA LEU A 7 22.01 -6.44 -3.14
C LEU A 7 22.81 -7.17 -2.05
N ALA A 8 22.15 -8.03 -1.27
CA ALA A 8 22.81 -8.86 -0.26
C ALA A 8 23.91 -9.75 -0.86
N ARG A 9 23.65 -10.39 -2.00
CA ARG A 9 24.67 -11.18 -2.72
C ARG A 9 25.84 -10.34 -3.20
N THR A 10 25.60 -9.12 -3.69
CA THR A 10 26.66 -8.22 -4.12
C THR A 10 27.53 -7.77 -2.94
N VAL A 11 26.92 -7.46 -1.80
CA VAL A 11 27.65 -7.11 -0.56
C VAL A 11 28.48 -8.30 -0.05
N GLU A 12 27.93 -9.52 -0.09
CA GLU A 12 28.65 -10.73 0.30
C GLU A 12 29.85 -11.02 -0.63
N GLN A 13 29.71 -10.72 -1.93
CA GLN A 13 30.82 -10.82 -2.88
C GLN A 13 31.92 -9.78 -2.58
N LEU A 14 31.54 -8.55 -2.23
CA LEU A 14 32.49 -7.51 -1.81
C LEU A 14 33.24 -7.91 -0.53
N GLU A 15 32.55 -8.53 0.43
CA GLU A 15 33.17 -9.05 1.65
C GLU A 15 34.25 -10.09 1.34
N ARG A 16 33.94 -11.05 0.47
CA ARG A 16 34.91 -12.08 0.04
C ARG A 16 36.12 -11.48 -0.66
N VAL A 17 35.92 -10.42 -1.44
CA VAL A 17 37.02 -9.69 -2.08
C VAL A 17 37.86 -8.97 -1.02
N ALA A 18 37.24 -8.26 -0.08
CA ALA A 18 37.93 -7.57 1.00
C ALA A 18 38.76 -8.52 1.87
N GLN A 19 38.21 -9.70 2.20
CA GLN A 19 38.92 -10.74 2.93
C GLN A 19 40.10 -11.31 2.13
N LYS A 20 39.91 -11.58 0.83
CA LYS A 20 40.96 -12.14 -0.03
C LYS A 20 42.18 -11.23 -0.17
N TYR A 21 41.96 -9.91 -0.20
CA TYR A 21 43.02 -8.92 -0.37
C TYR A 21 43.48 -8.28 0.96
N GLU A 22 42.94 -8.74 2.10
CA GLU A 22 43.22 -8.18 3.42
C GLU A 22 43.00 -6.65 3.49
N ASP A 23 42.02 -6.16 2.73
CA ASP A 23 41.69 -4.73 2.63
C ASP A 23 40.77 -4.32 3.78
N GLU A 24 41.36 -3.74 4.83
CA GLU A 24 40.64 -3.33 6.04
C GLU A 24 39.67 -2.16 5.80
N ASP A 25 39.98 -1.24 4.88
CA ASP A 25 39.10 -0.13 4.54
C ASP A 25 37.84 -0.65 3.82
N LEU A 26 38.02 -1.60 2.90
CA LEU A 26 36.92 -2.25 2.21
C LEU A 26 36.08 -3.10 3.17
N LYS A 27 36.70 -3.82 4.13
CA LYS A 27 35.97 -4.55 5.17
C LYS A 27 35.10 -3.62 6.02
N ALA A 28 35.63 -2.47 6.43
CA ALA A 28 34.88 -1.48 7.19
C ALA A 28 33.68 -0.94 6.41
N LEU A 29 33.89 -0.64 5.12
CA LEU A 29 32.81 -0.18 4.23
C LEU A 29 31.71 -1.24 4.05
N VAL A 30 32.09 -2.50 3.85
CA VAL A 30 31.14 -3.62 3.72
C VAL A 30 30.34 -3.82 5.00
N ALA A 31 30.97 -3.70 6.18
CA ALA A 31 30.27 -3.79 7.47
C ALA A 31 29.22 -2.68 7.62
N GLU A 32 29.55 -1.45 7.21
CA GLU A 32 28.61 -0.33 7.22
C GLU A 32 27.44 -0.56 6.24
N LEU A 33 27.71 -1.10 5.04
CA LEU A 33 26.67 -1.48 4.07
C LEU A 33 25.70 -2.53 4.64
N TYR A 34 26.20 -3.53 5.36
CA TYR A 34 25.36 -4.52 6.04
C TYR A 34 24.47 -3.88 7.12
N LYS A 35 25.01 -2.92 7.87
CA LYS A 35 24.24 -2.14 8.86
C LYS A 35 23.11 -1.37 8.20
N GLN A 36 23.39 -0.66 7.11
CA GLN A 36 22.40 0.11 6.37
C GLN A 36 21.32 -0.80 5.75
N LEU A 37 21.72 -1.94 5.18
CA LEU A 37 20.79 -2.93 4.63
C LEU A 37 19.83 -3.46 5.70
N THR A 38 20.35 -3.72 6.91
CA THR A 38 19.53 -4.17 8.06
C THR A 38 18.49 -3.13 8.45
N VAL A 39 18.86 -1.84 8.48
CA VAL A 39 17.91 -0.75 8.75
C VAL A 39 16.80 -0.71 7.70
N VAL A 40 17.14 -0.85 6.42
CA VAL A 40 16.17 -0.88 5.33
C VAL A 40 15.21 -2.07 5.47
N ILE A 41 15.72 -3.26 5.78
CA ILE A 41 14.90 -4.47 6.00
C ILE A 41 13.91 -4.23 7.15
N ASN A 42 14.38 -3.71 8.30
CA ASN A 42 13.53 -3.42 9.45
C ASN A 42 12.42 -2.41 9.13
N ILE A 43 12.70 -1.40 8.31
CA ILE A 43 11.68 -0.44 7.87
C ILE A 43 10.62 -1.14 7.00
N LEU A 44 11.06 -1.97 6.06
CA LEU A 44 10.14 -2.71 5.18
C LEU A 44 9.27 -3.70 5.94
N GLU A 45 9.81 -4.37 6.96
CA GLU A 45 9.03 -5.25 7.84
C GLU A 45 7.95 -4.47 8.60
N LYS A 46 8.27 -3.29 9.14
CA LYS A 46 7.28 -2.44 9.80
C LYS A 46 6.18 -1.99 8.85
N ILE A 47 6.53 -1.58 7.62
CA ILE A 47 5.55 -1.22 6.59
C ILE A 47 4.64 -2.41 6.27
N PHE A 48 5.21 -3.60 6.14
CA PHE A 48 4.45 -4.83 5.88
C PHE A 48 3.49 -5.17 7.03
N SER A 49 3.92 -4.99 8.28
CA SER A 49 3.06 -5.18 9.46
C SER A 49 1.87 -4.23 9.43
N ILE A 50 2.12 -2.93 9.17
CA ILE A 50 1.06 -1.92 9.04
C ILE A 50 0.07 -2.30 7.93
N TYR A 51 0.57 -2.73 6.78
CA TYR A 51 -0.29 -3.16 5.67
C TYR A 51 -1.16 -4.36 6.05
N THR A 52 -0.60 -5.33 6.78
CA THR A 52 -1.31 -6.52 7.24
C THR A 52 -2.38 -6.17 8.27
N GLU A 53 -2.06 -5.30 9.23
CA GLU A 53 -3.02 -4.80 10.22
C GLU A 53 -4.17 -4.03 9.55
N LEU A 54 -3.88 -3.21 8.53
CA LEU A 54 -4.90 -2.53 7.74
C LEU A 54 -5.78 -3.53 6.98
N ASP A 55 -5.21 -4.55 6.34
CA ASP A 55 -6.00 -5.58 5.64
C ASP A 55 -6.90 -6.36 6.62
N ILE A 56 -6.41 -6.68 7.82
CA ILE A 56 -7.21 -7.31 8.87
C ILE A 56 -8.35 -6.37 9.29
N LEU A 57 -8.06 -5.12 9.62
CA LEU A 57 -9.06 -4.15 10.08
C LEU A 57 -10.16 -3.94 9.03
N VAL A 58 -9.78 -3.88 7.74
CA VAL A 58 -10.72 -3.80 6.62
C VAL A 58 -11.61 -5.05 6.55
N ARG A 59 -11.08 -6.24 6.83
CA ARG A 59 -11.85 -7.49 6.75
C ARG A 59 -12.71 -7.76 7.98
N THR A 60 -12.21 -7.47 9.19
CA THR A 60 -12.89 -7.82 10.45
C THR A 60 -13.78 -6.71 10.98
N ASP A 61 -13.31 -5.46 11.06
CA ASP A 61 -14.03 -4.38 11.74
C ASP A 61 -15.06 -3.72 10.82
N LEU A 62 -14.72 -3.59 9.53
CA LEU A 62 -15.64 -3.06 8.55
C LEU A 62 -16.68 -4.10 8.07
N LYS A 63 -16.56 -5.37 8.52
CA LYS A 63 -17.41 -6.52 8.13
C LYS A 63 -17.74 -6.52 6.64
N ILE A 64 -16.74 -6.27 5.82
CA ILE A 64 -17.02 -6.04 4.42
C ILE A 64 -17.10 -7.38 3.71
N GLU A 65 -18.31 -7.96 3.71
CA GLU A 65 -18.60 -9.11 2.88
C GLU A 65 -18.44 -8.69 1.40
N PRO A 66 -17.65 -9.42 0.61
CA PRO A 66 -17.56 -9.19 -0.82
C PRO A 66 -18.97 -9.29 -1.42
N GLY A 67 -19.51 -8.15 -1.88
CA GLY A 67 -20.87 -8.07 -2.44
C GLY A 67 -21.84 -7.14 -1.69
N LEU A 68 -21.54 -6.76 -0.43
CA LEU A 68 -22.51 -5.97 0.35
C LEU A 68 -22.69 -4.53 -0.16
N TYR A 69 -21.65 -3.94 -0.74
CA TYR A 69 -21.61 -2.52 -1.15
C TYR A 69 -21.30 -2.32 -2.65
N LEU A 70 -21.21 -3.39 -3.44
CA LEU A 70 -20.55 -3.32 -4.75
C LEU A 70 -21.42 -2.82 -5.91
N ASP A 71 -22.74 -3.06 -5.89
CA ASP A 71 -23.55 -2.80 -7.09
C ASP A 71 -24.41 -1.52 -7.03
N ALA A 72 -24.95 -1.16 -5.87
CA ALA A 72 -25.79 0.04 -5.73
C ALA A 72 -25.02 1.29 -5.27
N GLU A 73 -23.91 1.11 -4.56
CA GLU A 73 -23.23 2.19 -3.85
C GLU A 73 -21.94 2.64 -4.54
N THR A 74 -21.35 1.80 -5.39
CA THR A 74 -20.19 2.19 -6.20
C THR A 74 -20.57 3.36 -7.13
N PRO A 75 -19.87 4.50 -7.06
CA PRO A 75 -20.14 5.63 -7.95
C PRO A 75 -19.91 5.19 -9.40
N GLN A 76 -20.89 5.39 -10.27
CA GLN A 76 -20.78 5.03 -11.71
C GLN A 76 -20.00 6.07 -12.51
N GLN A 77 -19.90 7.29 -11.98
CA GLN A 77 -19.19 8.42 -12.57
C GLN A 77 -18.50 9.21 -11.47
N PRO A 78 -17.47 10.01 -11.81
CA PRO A 78 -16.87 10.95 -10.85
C PRO A 78 -17.93 11.85 -10.23
N GLU A 79 -18.05 11.84 -8.91
CA GLU A 79 -18.94 12.72 -8.15
C GLU A 79 -18.21 13.36 -6.97
N LYS A 80 -18.68 14.53 -6.51
CA LYS A 80 -18.04 15.22 -5.38
C LYS A 80 -18.17 14.36 -4.14
N LEU A 81 -17.07 14.18 -3.40
CA LEU A 81 -17.03 13.33 -2.22
C LEU A 81 -18.06 13.78 -1.16
N ALA A 82 -18.25 15.09 -1.01
CA ALA A 82 -19.24 15.63 -0.09
C ALA A 82 -20.69 15.25 -0.49
N GLU A 83 -21.03 15.36 -1.78
CA GLU A 83 -22.35 15.00 -2.30
C GLU A 83 -22.61 13.49 -2.19
N TYR A 84 -21.58 12.69 -2.47
CA TYR A 84 -21.62 11.24 -2.34
C TYR A 84 -21.85 10.79 -0.89
N VAL A 85 -21.14 11.40 0.07
CA VAL A 85 -21.32 11.11 1.50
C VAL A 85 -22.74 11.44 1.95
N GLU A 86 -23.29 12.59 1.53
CA GLU A 86 -24.67 12.95 1.86
C GLU A 86 -25.69 12.00 1.23
N LYS A 87 -25.46 11.58 -0.02
CA LYS A 87 -26.30 10.56 -0.69
C LYS A 87 -26.31 9.25 0.09
N LEU A 88 -25.16 8.77 0.57
CA LEU A 88 -25.06 7.55 1.37
C LEU A 88 -25.80 7.68 2.71
N LYS A 89 -25.68 8.82 3.40
CA LYS A 89 -26.44 9.09 4.64
C LYS A 89 -27.95 9.06 4.38
N ASN A 90 -28.40 9.70 3.31
CA ASN A 90 -29.82 9.77 2.95
C ASN A 90 -30.39 8.41 2.56
N ALA A 91 -29.56 7.51 2.03
CA ALA A 91 -29.92 6.13 1.73
C ALA A 91 -29.81 5.20 2.96
N GLY A 92 -29.42 5.71 4.13
CA GLY A 92 -29.34 4.95 5.38
C GLY A 92 -28.06 4.13 5.57
N HIS A 93 -27.04 4.38 4.75
CA HIS A 93 -25.73 3.72 4.85
C HIS A 93 -24.78 4.51 5.76
N ASP A 94 -23.78 3.83 6.33
CA ASP A 94 -22.66 4.47 7.02
C ASP A 94 -21.60 4.91 6.00
N PRO A 95 -21.49 6.23 5.70
CA PRO A 95 -20.64 6.69 4.61
C PRO A 95 -19.17 6.41 4.85
N ASN A 96 -18.74 6.37 6.12
CA ASN A 96 -17.35 6.12 6.45
C ASN A 96 -16.97 4.69 6.09
N LYS A 97 -17.86 3.72 6.36
CA LYS A 97 -17.64 2.31 6.01
C LYS A 97 -17.62 2.09 4.51
N VAL A 98 -18.57 2.68 3.79
CA VAL A 98 -18.68 2.53 2.34
C VAL A 98 -17.48 3.17 1.64
N VAL A 99 -17.10 4.39 2.01
CA VAL A 99 -15.93 5.06 1.43
C VAL A 99 -14.64 4.29 1.79
N ALA A 100 -14.48 3.85 3.04
CA ALA A 100 -13.33 3.05 3.44
C ALA A 100 -13.24 1.74 2.64
N TYR A 101 -14.38 1.09 2.37
CA TYR A 101 -14.42 -0.10 1.53
C TYR A 101 -13.97 0.19 0.10
N LEU A 102 -14.58 1.18 -0.55
CA LEU A 102 -14.34 1.47 -1.96
C LEU A 102 -12.88 1.86 -2.22
N LEU A 103 -12.28 2.62 -1.29
CA LEU A 103 -10.86 2.98 -1.34
C LEU A 103 -9.96 1.81 -0.96
N GLY A 104 -10.31 1.04 0.08
CA GLY A 104 -9.53 -0.10 0.55
C GLY A 104 -9.47 -1.25 -0.45
N THR A 105 -10.53 -1.45 -1.23
CA THR A 105 -10.58 -2.47 -2.30
C THR A 105 -10.11 -1.97 -3.66
N GLY A 106 -9.78 -0.68 -3.79
CA GLY A 106 -9.35 -0.08 -5.05
C GLY A 106 -10.44 -0.04 -6.13
N VAL A 107 -11.71 -0.18 -5.75
CA VAL A 107 -12.87 -0.02 -6.65
C VAL A 107 -13.07 1.46 -7.02
N ALA A 108 -12.64 2.37 -6.14
CA ALA A 108 -12.59 3.80 -6.40
C ALA A 108 -11.31 4.43 -5.84
N HIS A 109 -10.98 5.62 -6.31
CA HIS A 109 -9.91 6.47 -5.76
C HIS A 109 -10.40 7.90 -5.55
N VAL A 110 -9.64 8.68 -4.79
CA VAL A 110 -9.94 10.10 -4.55
C VAL A 110 -9.06 10.97 -5.45
N GLU A 111 -9.67 11.93 -6.11
CA GLU A 111 -8.97 12.97 -6.87
C GLU A 111 -9.25 14.35 -6.29
N ASN A 112 -8.23 15.18 -6.20
CA ASN A 112 -8.38 16.60 -5.92
C ASN A 112 -8.46 17.37 -7.23
N ARG A 113 -9.57 18.07 -7.46
CA ARG A 113 -9.77 18.94 -8.63
C ARG A 113 -10.07 20.35 -8.12
N ASN A 114 -9.11 21.26 -8.30
CA ASN A 114 -9.24 22.67 -7.92
C ASN A 114 -9.62 22.90 -6.44
N GLY A 115 -9.12 22.06 -5.51
CA GLY A 115 -9.42 22.15 -4.08
C GLY A 115 -10.66 21.38 -3.64
N GLU A 116 -11.40 20.77 -4.56
CA GLU A 116 -12.55 19.91 -4.27
C GLU A 116 -12.16 18.43 -4.41
N LEU A 117 -12.65 17.60 -3.49
CA LEU A 117 -12.41 16.16 -3.50
C LEU A 117 -13.53 15.44 -4.27
N TYR A 118 -13.13 14.55 -5.18
CA TYR A 118 -14.00 13.70 -5.97
C TYR A 118 -13.72 12.24 -5.68
N ILE A 119 -14.77 11.42 -5.58
CA ILE A 119 -14.65 9.97 -5.62
C ILE A 119 -14.82 9.51 -7.07
N VAL A 120 -13.84 8.76 -7.56
CA VAL A 120 -13.76 8.34 -8.96
C VAL A 120 -13.73 6.83 -9.01
N PRO A 121 -14.65 6.15 -9.73
CA PRO A 121 -14.56 4.72 -9.91
C PRO A 121 -13.32 4.37 -10.72
N HIS A 122 -12.60 3.34 -10.29
CA HIS A 122 -11.60 2.71 -11.13
C HIS A 122 -12.34 2.00 -12.27
N ALA A 123 -12.22 2.51 -13.49
CA ALA A 123 -12.84 1.90 -14.66
C ALA A 123 -12.53 0.40 -14.66
N LYS A 124 -13.57 -0.45 -14.62
CA LYS A 124 -13.41 -1.89 -14.78
C LYS A 124 -12.54 -2.10 -16.01
N LYS A 125 -11.31 -2.59 -15.83
CA LYS A 125 -10.56 -3.18 -16.94
C LYS A 125 -11.49 -4.25 -17.49
N SER A 126 -12.07 -3.98 -18.64
CA SER A 126 -12.78 -4.97 -19.45
C SER A 126 -11.82 -6.15 -19.57
N GLN A 127 -12.11 -7.23 -18.85
CA GLN A 127 -11.46 -8.51 -19.06
C GLN A 127 -11.82 -8.93 -20.49
N ARG A 128 -10.85 -8.81 -21.39
CA ARG A 128 -10.79 -9.58 -22.63
C ARG A 128 -10.03 -10.87 -22.35
#